data_AF-A0A3D4R1D3-F1
#
_entry.id   AF-A0A3D4R1D3-F1
#
_cell.length_a   1.000
_cell.length_b   1.000
_cell.length_c   1.000
_cell.angle_alpha   90.00
_cell.angle_beta   90.00
_cell.angle_gamma   90.00
#
_symmetry.space_group_name_H-M   'P 1'
#
loop_
_entity.id
_entity.type
_entity.pdbx_description
1 polymer ?
#
loop_
_entity_poly.entity_id
_entity_poly.type
_entity_poly.pdbx_seq_one_letter_code
_entity_poly.pdbx_strand_id
1 'polypeptide(L)'
;MSALIVIDEENVTKYAQDNKVQFTTFASMTRAPEVISLIQEEINKVNKQVARVENIRKFRIIDKKLYTEDGEVTPTMKVKRKSINAQFGELIESMYKD
;
A
#
# COMPACT_ATOMS: atom_id res chain seq x y z
N MET A 1 11.94 -9.59 5.13
CA MET A 1 10.57 -9.27 5.56
C MET A 1 9.86 -8.60 4.40
N SER A 2 8.64 -9.05 4.09
CA SER A 2 7.80 -8.52 3.01
C SER A 2 6.59 -7.80 3.62
N ALA A 3 6.23 -6.64 3.09
CA ALA A 3 5.09 -5.85 3.56
C ALA A 3 4.06 -5.61 2.45
N LEU A 4 2.79 -5.55 2.85
CA LEU A 4 1.71 -5.06 1.99
C LEU A 4 1.33 -3.66 2.44
N ILE A 5 1.32 -2.75 1.47
CA ILE A 5 1.04 -1.34 1.70
C ILE A 5 -0.31 -1.02 1.09
N VAL A 6 -1.21 -0.52 1.93
CA VAL A 6 -2.46 0.11 1.52
C VAL A 6 -2.19 1.59 1.45
N ILE A 7 -2.50 2.20 0.32
CA ILE A 7 -2.42 3.65 0.16
C ILE A 7 -3.82 4.24 0.17
N ASP A 8 -3.93 5.43 0.75
CA ASP A 8 -5.11 6.26 0.66
C ASP A 8 -5.19 6.87 -0.74
N GLU A 9 -6.24 6.53 -1.49
CA GLU A 9 -6.41 7.02 -2.85
C GLU A 9 -6.46 8.54 -2.92
N GLU A 10 -7.21 9.20 -2.05
CA GLU A 10 -7.43 10.64 -2.12
C GLU A 10 -6.11 11.38 -1.88
N ASN A 11 -5.35 10.94 -0.88
CA ASN A 11 -4.05 11.51 -0.54
C ASN A 11 -3.01 11.26 -1.64
N VAL A 12 -2.90 10.04 -2.16
CA VAL A 12 -1.93 9.75 -3.22
C VAL A 12 -2.34 10.37 -4.55
N THR A 13 -3.65 10.47 -4.84
CA THR A 13 -4.15 11.18 -6.03
C THR A 13 -3.80 12.66 -5.97
N LYS A 14 -3.96 13.31 -4.82
CA LYS A 14 -3.53 14.70 -4.62
C LYS A 14 -2.03 14.85 -4.83
N TYR A 15 -1.22 14.01 -4.20
CA TYR A 15 0.23 14.00 -4.40
C TYR A 15 0.60 13.82 -5.88
N ALA A 16 -0.08 12.89 -6.55
CA ALA A 16 0.15 12.58 -7.95
C ALA A 16 -0.20 13.77 -8.86
N GLN A 17 -1.29 14.49 -8.57
CA GLN A 17 -1.67 15.71 -9.27
C GLN A 17 -0.67 16.85 -9.02
N ASP A 18 -0.25 17.09 -7.78
CA ASP A 18 0.75 18.10 -7.41
C ASP A 18 2.10 17.86 -8.10
N ASN A 19 2.52 16.60 -8.19
CA ASN A 19 3.78 16.20 -8.83
C ASN A 19 3.65 15.94 -10.34
N LYS A 20 2.46 16.13 -10.93
CA LYS A 20 2.16 15.87 -12.35
C LYS A 20 2.46 14.43 -12.81
N VAL A 21 2.28 13.48 -11.89
CA VAL A 21 2.36 12.05 -12.16
C VAL A 21 1.26 11.69 -13.16
N GLN A 22 1.63 11.04 -14.26
CA GLN A 22 0.64 10.55 -15.23
C GLN A 22 0.08 9.20 -14.77
N PHE A 23 -1.22 9.16 -14.51
CA PHE A 23 -1.94 7.92 -14.23
C PHE A 23 -3.34 7.96 -14.85
N THR A 24 -3.82 6.80 -15.26
CA THR A 24 -5.16 6.62 -15.87
C THR A 24 -6.11 5.84 -14.98
N THR A 25 -5.56 5.02 -14.08
CA THR A 25 -6.32 4.20 -13.12
C THR A 25 -5.57 4.17 -11.80
N PHE A 26 -6.28 3.82 -10.72
CA PHE A 26 -5.67 3.62 -9.41
C PHE A 26 -4.51 2.60 -9.46
N ALA A 27 -4.70 1.50 -10.18
CA ALA A 27 -3.65 0.50 -10.39
C ALA A 27 -2.40 1.10 -11.07
N SER A 28 -2.58 1.90 -12.13
CA SER A 28 -1.48 2.59 -12.79
C SER A 28 -0.77 3.58 -11.84
N MET A 29 -1.53 4.29 -11.00
CA MET A 29 -0.98 5.22 -10.00
C MET A 29 -0.14 4.47 -8.96
N THR A 30 -0.63 3.34 -8.45
CA THR A 30 0.11 2.53 -7.46
C THR A 30 1.42 1.96 -8.00
N ARG A 31 1.52 1.81 -9.33
CA ARG A 31 2.71 1.34 -10.04
C ARG A 31 3.60 2.47 -10.55
N ALA A 32 3.16 3.72 -10.42
CA ALA A 32 3.92 4.87 -10.87
C ALA A 32 5.22 4.99 -10.04
N PRO A 33 6.37 5.25 -10.69
CA PRO A 33 7.66 5.31 -10.00
C PRO A 33 7.69 6.40 -8.92
N GLU A 34 6.95 7.49 -9.11
CA GLU A 34 6.85 8.60 -8.16
C GLU A 34 6.10 8.19 -6.89
N VAL A 35 5.02 7.42 -7.03
CA VAL A 35 4.26 6.87 -5.90
C VAL A 35 5.06 5.80 -5.18
N ILE A 36 5.71 4.90 -5.93
CA ILE A 36 6.59 3.88 -5.35
C ILE A 36 7.73 4.56 -4.56
N SER A 37 8.31 5.63 -5.08
CA SER A 37 9.38 6.38 -4.41
C SER A 37 8.89 7.05 -3.13
N LEU A 38 7.70 7.64 -3.14
CA LEU A 38 7.07 8.21 -1.95
C LEU A 38 6.91 7.15 -0.84
N ILE A 39 6.34 5.99 -1.19
CA ILE A 39 6.15 4.90 -0.24
C ILE A 39 7.49 4.31 0.23
N GLN A 40 8.46 4.20 -0.67
CA GLN A 40 9.81 3.74 -0.33
C GLN A 40 10.50 4.68 0.66
N GLU A 41 10.32 5.99 0.55
CA GLU A 41 10.84 6.97 1.50
C GLU A 41 10.22 6.79 2.89
N GLU A 42 8.90 6.64 2.96
CA GLU A 42 8.20 6.38 4.23
C GLU A 42 8.66 5.06 4.85
N ILE A 43 8.81 4.00 4.06
CA ILE A 43 9.38 2.72 4.52
C ILE A 43 10.80 2.91 5.04
N ASN A 44 11.63 3.71 4.38
CA ASN A 44 12.99 3.99 4.83
C ASN A 44 13.00 4.75 6.16
N LYS A 45 12.06 5.66 6.41
CA LYS A 45 11.89 6.33 7.71
C LYS A 45 11.50 5.33 8.79
N VAL A 46 10.57 4.41 8.51
CA VAL A 46 10.17 3.36 9.46
C VAL A 46 11.31 2.37 9.72
N ASN A 47 12.02 1.93 8.67
CA ASN A 47 13.19 1.05 8.78
C ASN A 47 14.34 1.66 9.60
N LYS A 48 14.39 2.99 9.75
CA LYS A 48 15.35 3.66 10.66
C LYS A 48 14.92 3.59 12.12
N GLN A 49 13.63 3.35 12.40
CA GLN A 49 13.06 3.29 13.74
C GLN A 49 12.97 1.85 14.28
N VAL A 50 13.00 0.84 13.40
CA VAL A 50 12.95 -0.58 13.78
C VAL A 50 14.33 -1.25 13.70
N ALA A 51 14.47 -2.42 14.33
CA ALA A 51 15.71 -3.18 14.26
C ALA A 51 15.96 -3.70 12.83
N ARG A 52 17.23 -3.87 12.45
CA ARG A 52 17.63 -4.32 11.10
C ARG A 52 17.01 -5.67 10.68
N VAL A 53 16.68 -6.51 11.67
CA VAL A 53 15.98 -7.79 11.46
C VAL A 53 14.52 -7.62 11.05
N GLU A 54 13.89 -6.51 11.48
CA GLU A 54 12.51 -6.13 11.16
C GLU A 54 12.38 -5.22 9.93
N ASN A 55 13.51 -4.84 9.32
CA ASN A 55 13.47 -4.00 8.13
C ASN A 55 12.65 -4.65 7.01
N ILE A 56 11.75 -3.85 6.47
CA ILE A 56 10.96 -4.15 5.29
C ILE A 56 11.91 -4.13 4.10
N ARG A 57 12.20 -5.30 3.52
CA ARG A 57 13.12 -5.48 2.38
C ARG A 57 12.39 -5.53 1.05
N LYS A 58 11.14 -6.00 1.06
CA LYS A 58 10.25 -6.04 -0.09
C LYS A 58 8.91 -5.46 0.34
N PHE A 59 8.27 -4.67 -0.50
CA PHE A 59 6.91 -4.22 -0.27
C PHE A 59 6.12 -4.27 -1.58
N ARG A 60 4.80 -4.38 -1.46
CA ARG A 60 3.88 -4.30 -2.59
C ARG A 60 2.72 -3.41 -2.22
N ILE A 61 2.40 -2.48 -3.11
CA ILE A 61 1.23 -1.61 -2.96
C ILE A 61 0.03 -2.37 -3.53
N ILE A 62 -1.08 -2.34 -2.80
CA ILE A 62 -2.35 -2.92 -3.28
C ILE A 62 -2.91 -2.02 -4.39
N ASP A 63 -3.16 -2.60 -5.56
CA ASP A 63 -3.70 -1.91 -6.74
C ASP A 63 -5.24 -1.90 -6.80
N LYS A 64 -5.88 -2.26 -5.68
CA LYS A 64 -7.33 -2.29 -5.48
C LYS A 64 -7.74 -1.34 -4.36
N LYS A 65 -8.86 -0.64 -4.59
CA LYS A 65 -9.47 0.27 -3.62
C LYS A 65 -10.11 -0.54 -2.49
N LEU A 66 -9.87 -0.12 -1.25
CA LEU A 66 -10.58 -0.62 -0.08
C LEU A 66 -11.66 0.39 0.29
N TYR A 67 -12.90 -0.08 0.46
CA TYR A 67 -14.02 0.80 0.80
C TYR A 67 -14.38 0.67 2.27
N THR A 68 -14.61 1.80 2.94
CA THR A 68 -15.16 1.86 4.30
C THR A 68 -16.56 1.29 4.37
N GLU A 69 -17.37 1.48 3.31
CA GLU A 69 -18.74 0.98 3.20
C GLU A 69 -18.82 -0.55 3.18
N ASP A 70 -17.79 -1.22 2.65
CA ASP A 70 -17.71 -2.68 2.58
C ASP A 70 -17.13 -3.30 3.88
N GLY A 71 -16.82 -2.46 4.89
CA GLY A 71 -16.29 -2.90 6.19
C GLY A 71 -14.83 -3.36 6.16
N GLU A 72 -14.09 -3.03 5.09
CA GLU A 72 -12.70 -3.42 4.86
C GLU A 72 -11.70 -2.59 5.68
N VAL A 73 -12.05 -1.32 5.90
CA VAL A 73 -11.27 -0.34 6.66
C VAL A 73 -12.17 0.34 7.69
N THR A 74 -11.66 0.60 8.89
CA THR A 74 -12.37 1.46 9.84
C THR A 74 -12.41 2.91 9.32
N PRO A 75 -13.30 3.78 9.81
CA PRO A 75 -13.28 5.22 9.48
C PRO A 75 -11.96 5.93 9.84
N THR A 76 -11.05 5.26 10.55
CA THR A 76 -9.68 5.70 10.83
C THR A 76 -8.63 5.05 9.91
N MET A 77 -9.04 4.45 8.79
CA MET A 77 -8.20 3.66 7.87
C MET A 77 -7.43 2.51 8.53
N LYS A 78 -7.82 2.04 9.72
CA LYS A 78 -7.24 0.81 10.28
C LYS A 78 -7.80 -0.37 9.52
N VAL A 79 -6.89 -1.04 8.83
CA VAL A 79 -7.13 -2.24 8.07
C VAL A 79 -7.52 -3.38 9.03
N LYS A 80 -8.71 -3.96 8.85
CA LYS A 80 -9.09 -5.16 9.59
C LYS A 80 -8.46 -6.38 8.93
N ARG A 81 -7.48 -6.99 9.61
CA ARG A 81 -6.73 -8.17 9.12
C ARG A 81 -7.64 -9.32 8.65
N LYS A 82 -8.80 -9.50 9.28
CA LYS A 82 -9.82 -10.49 8.86
C LYS A 82 -10.47 -10.16 7.50
N SER A 83 -10.86 -8.90 7.27
CA SER A 83 -11.47 -8.49 6.00
C SER A 83 -10.46 -8.54 4.86
N ILE A 84 -9.22 -8.11 5.12
CA ILE A 84 -8.13 -8.22 4.14
C ILE A 84 -7.83 -9.67 3.79
N ASN A 85 -7.72 -10.59 4.76
CA ASN A 85 -7.47 -11.99 4.43
C ASN A 85 -8.62 -12.64 3.65
N ALA A 86 -9.86 -12.18 3.83
CA ALA A 86 -11.00 -12.73 3.08
C ALA A 86 -11.03 -12.23 1.62
N GLN A 87 -10.77 -10.94 1.38
CA GLN A 87 -10.80 -10.36 0.02
C GLN A 87 -9.47 -10.48 -0.75
N PHE A 88 -8.35 -10.41 -0.03
CA PHE A 88 -7.00 -10.42 -0.58
C PHE A 88 -6.23 -11.69 -0.19
N GLY A 89 -6.90 -12.70 0.36
CA GLY A 89 -6.29 -13.97 0.73
C GLY A 89 -5.48 -14.58 -0.40
N GLU A 90 -6.05 -14.62 -1.62
CA GLU A 90 -5.35 -15.11 -2.81
C GLU A 90 -4.15 -14.23 -3.20
N LEU A 91 -4.27 -12.89 -3.12
CA LEU A 91 -3.18 -11.97 -3.43
C LEU A 91 -2.05 -12.09 -2.40
N ILE A 92 -2.39 -12.22 -1.13
CA ILE A 92 -1.46 -12.42 -0.02
C ILE A 92 -0.78 -13.77 -0.15
N GLU A 93 -1.52 -14.84 -0.40
CA GLU A 93 -0.96 -16.16 -0.68
C GLU A 93 0.01 -16.15 -1.86
N SER A 94 -0.30 -15.39 -2.92
CA SER A 94 0.61 -15.23 -4.06
C SER A 94 1.91 -14.53 -3.69
N MET A 95 1.91 -13.69 -2.64
CA MET A 95 3.10 -13.02 -2.13
C MET A 95 3.91 -13.85 -1.14
N TYR A 96 3.30 -14.85 -0.48
CA TYR A 96 4.00 -15.79 0.40
C TYR A 96 4.54 -17.02 -0.35
N LYS A 97 4.07 -17.27 -1.58
CA LYS A 97 4.54 -18.38 -2.43
C LYS A 97 5.82 -18.08 -3.23
N ASP A 98 6.40 -16.88 -3.11
CA ASP A 98 7.65 -16.47 -3.77
C ASP A 98 8.80 -16.24 -2.77
#